data_AF-A0A1J5TV44-F1
#
_entry.id   AF-A0A1J5TV44-F1
#
_cell.length_a   1.000
_cell.length_b   1.000
_cell.length_c   1.000
_cell.angle_alpha   90.00
_cell.angle_beta   90.00
_cell.angle_gamma   90.00
#
_symmetry.space_group_name_H-M   'P 1'
#
loop_
_entity.id
_entity.type
_entity.pdbx_description
1 polymer ?
#
loop_
_entity_poly.entity_id
_entity_poly.type
_entity_poly.pdbx_seq_one_letter_code
_entity_poly.pdbx_strand_id
1 'polypeptide(L)'
;MKTNKESEHLRWLVFIGFVGAITFGGYFLLYPQTLFKPGEELFDFGYNLGLAGGLMMLVLLLYPLRKRVRIFQKIGVLPSWFKWHMVLGILGPLTIIFHSTYHVYIPYVHPTGSPNAAVAMLCMLLVSGSGTFGRLFYTKIHHGLYGRQATLKELQAEMEQTGDVKSMFSFAPGVEKALEEFRVRSGQYSKVSSYNFIQFINVGLQAFSLSRSLPKELYAVMQAQAGQNNFKDAQLANMERLYLDYREKIRAYLKAVRDAAQFHTYERLFSWWHVFHIPLVYMMVFSAFYHVYAVHAY
;
A
#
# COMPACT_ATOMS: atom_id res chain seq x y z
N MET A 1 -9.73 18.24 1.41
CA MET A 1 -9.21 17.04 2.14
C MET A 1 -8.48 15.99 1.26
N LYS A 2 -8.59 16.01 -0.09
CA LYS A 2 -7.82 15.12 -1.00
C LYS A 2 -6.31 15.45 -1.08
N THR A 3 -5.93 16.72 -0.93
CA THR A 3 -4.56 17.24 -1.16
C THR A 3 -3.50 16.73 -0.18
N ASN A 4 -3.84 16.51 1.09
CA ASN A 4 -2.87 16.04 2.10
C ASN A 4 -2.55 14.53 1.98
N LYS A 5 -3.41 13.75 1.31
CA LYS A 5 -3.25 12.29 1.24
C LYS A 5 -2.33 11.84 0.11
N GLU A 6 -2.46 12.48 -1.06
CA GLU A 6 -1.51 12.28 -2.16
C GLU A 6 -0.11 12.76 -1.77
N SER A 7 -0.01 13.83 -0.97
CA SER A 7 1.28 14.33 -0.49
C SER A 7 1.98 13.38 0.49
N GLU A 8 1.26 12.67 1.39
CA GLU A 8 1.86 11.65 2.28
C GLU A 8 2.33 10.42 1.50
N HIS A 9 1.59 9.98 0.49
CA HIS A 9 2.00 8.86 -0.36
C HIS A 9 3.23 9.22 -1.19
N LEU A 10 3.23 10.41 -1.80
CA LEU A 10 4.37 10.91 -2.56
C LEU A 10 5.61 11.04 -1.68
N ARG A 11 5.51 11.65 -0.49
CA ARG A 11 6.62 11.77 0.47
C ARG A 11 7.21 10.41 0.83
N TRP A 12 6.37 9.40 1.00
CA TRP A 12 6.85 8.04 1.28
C TRP A 12 7.59 7.41 0.10
N LEU A 13 7.11 7.57 -1.13
CA LEU A 13 7.80 7.09 -2.32
C LEU A 13 9.14 7.80 -2.50
N VAL A 14 9.17 9.12 -2.30
CA VAL A 14 10.42 9.90 -2.33
C VAL A 14 11.40 9.40 -1.27
N PHE A 15 10.94 9.13 -0.04
CA PHE A 15 11.78 8.57 1.02
C PHE A 15 12.38 7.22 0.63
N ILE A 16 11.58 6.26 0.14
CA ILE A 16 12.09 4.96 -0.33
C ILE A 16 13.06 5.13 -1.49
N GLY A 17 12.73 5.98 -2.46
CA GLY A 17 13.59 6.26 -3.61
C GLY A 17 14.92 6.86 -3.20
N PHE A 18 14.91 7.80 -2.26
CA PHE A 18 16.11 8.41 -1.70
C PHE A 18 16.98 7.40 -0.95
N VAL A 19 16.39 6.57 -0.08
CA VAL A 19 17.11 5.48 0.61
C VAL A 19 17.69 4.51 -0.42
N GLY A 20 16.91 4.09 -1.42
CA GLY A 20 17.38 3.21 -2.49
C GLY A 20 18.55 3.79 -3.28
N ALA A 21 18.50 5.09 -3.59
CA ALA A 21 19.60 5.80 -4.26
C ALA A 21 20.86 5.87 -3.38
N ILE A 22 20.71 6.13 -2.08
CA ILE A 22 21.83 6.12 -1.12
C ILE A 22 22.44 4.72 -1.01
N THR A 23 21.62 3.67 -0.90
CA THR A 23 22.11 2.29 -0.88
C THR A 23 22.84 1.93 -2.18
N PHE A 24 22.31 2.35 -3.33
CA PHE A 24 22.95 2.08 -4.61
C PHE A 24 24.27 2.84 -4.79
N GLY A 25 24.30 4.14 -4.47
CA GLY A 25 25.52 4.94 -4.54
C GLY A 25 26.56 4.50 -3.50
N GLY A 26 26.11 4.14 -2.30
CA GLY A 26 26.94 3.63 -1.22
C GLY A 26 27.66 2.33 -1.59
N TYR A 27 27.07 1.47 -2.43
CA TYR A 27 27.73 0.28 -2.94
C TYR A 27 29.03 0.63 -3.65
N PHE A 28 29.02 1.55 -4.62
CA PHE A 28 30.23 1.90 -5.38
C PHE A 28 31.31 2.59 -4.53
N LEU A 29 30.91 3.31 -3.48
CA LEU A 29 31.83 4.02 -2.60
C LEU A 29 32.45 3.14 -1.52
N LEU A 30 31.66 2.23 -0.91
CA LEU A 30 32.07 1.44 0.24
C LEU A 30 32.51 0.02 -0.12
N TYR A 31 32.07 -0.52 -1.25
CA TYR A 31 32.47 -1.86 -1.71
C TYR A 31 33.98 -2.03 -1.88
N PRO A 32 34.77 -1.04 -2.33
CA PRO A 32 36.23 -1.20 -2.36
C PRO A 32 36.90 -1.33 -0.97
N GLN A 33 36.16 -1.10 0.13
CA GLN A 33 36.68 -1.07 1.51
C GLN A 33 37.89 -0.15 1.72
N THR A 34 38.02 0.90 0.89
CA THR A 34 39.11 1.88 0.98
C THR A 34 38.89 2.92 2.08
N LEU A 35 37.64 3.11 2.51
CA LEU A 35 37.26 4.14 3.49
C LEU A 35 37.31 3.61 4.94
N PHE A 36 36.80 2.41 5.18
CA PHE A 36 36.95 1.71 6.46
C PHE A 36 36.66 0.22 6.26
N LYS A 37 37.18 -0.61 7.17
CA LYS A 37 36.87 -2.02 7.27
C LYS A 37 36.20 -2.29 8.62
N PRO A 38 35.03 -2.95 8.65
CA PRO A 38 34.32 -3.19 9.89
C PRO A 38 35.02 -4.27 10.73
N GLY A 39 35.22 -3.99 12.02
CA GLY A 39 35.78 -4.94 12.99
C GLY A 39 37.30 -5.00 13.03
N GLU A 40 38.02 -4.03 12.44
CA GLU A 40 39.48 -3.92 12.62
C GLU A 40 39.83 -3.35 14.00
N GLU A 41 38.96 -2.48 14.56
CA GLU A 41 39.07 -1.98 15.92
C GLU A 41 37.75 -2.15 16.69
N LEU A 42 37.83 -2.32 18.01
CA LEU A 42 36.68 -2.58 18.89
C LEU A 42 35.58 -1.47 18.83
N PHE A 43 35.92 -0.28 18.33
CA PHE A 43 35.01 0.86 18.18
C PHE A 43 35.18 1.63 16.86
N ASP A 44 35.43 0.92 15.76
CA ASP A 44 35.50 1.58 14.45
C ASP A 44 34.13 2.09 13.96
N PHE A 45 34.17 2.90 12.91
CA PHE A 45 32.98 3.47 12.29
C PHE A 45 31.99 2.39 11.83
N GLY A 46 32.49 1.25 11.35
CA GLY A 46 31.68 0.09 10.99
C GLY A 46 30.94 -0.45 12.20
N TYR A 47 31.64 -0.79 13.28
CA TYR A 47 31.05 -1.32 14.52
C TYR A 47 29.91 -0.44 15.04
N ASN A 48 30.13 0.88 15.10
CA ASN A 48 29.13 1.84 15.57
C ASN A 48 27.88 1.87 14.68
N LEU A 49 28.02 1.73 13.36
CA LEU A 49 26.89 1.58 12.45
C LEU A 49 26.11 0.28 12.71
N GLY A 50 26.82 -0.81 13.00
CA GLY A 50 26.22 -2.10 13.34
C GLY A 50 25.41 -2.03 14.63
N LEU A 51 25.99 -1.42 15.67
CA LEU A 51 25.32 -1.18 16.95
C LEU A 51 24.09 -0.26 16.78
N ALA A 52 24.24 0.86 16.09
CA ALA A 52 23.15 1.79 15.82
C ALA A 52 22.01 1.10 15.06
N GLY A 53 22.32 0.35 14.00
CA GLY A 53 21.35 -0.41 13.24
C GLY A 53 20.66 -1.49 14.07
N GLY A 54 21.42 -2.26 14.85
CA GLY A 54 20.88 -3.25 15.79
C GLY A 54 19.92 -2.62 16.81
N LEU A 55 20.27 -1.47 17.38
CA LEU A 55 19.40 -0.73 18.29
C LEU A 55 18.12 -0.25 17.60
N MET A 56 18.19 0.24 16.36
CA MET A 56 16.99 0.58 15.58
C MET A 56 16.09 -0.66 15.36
N MET A 57 16.70 -1.81 15.05
CA MET A 57 16.02 -3.10 14.86
C MET A 57 15.38 -3.63 16.16
N LEU A 58 15.96 -3.32 17.33
CA LEU A 58 15.35 -3.65 18.62
C LEU A 58 14.20 -2.68 18.97
N VAL A 59 14.40 -1.38 18.78
CA VAL A 59 13.40 -0.35 19.09
C VAL A 59 12.14 -0.52 18.23
N LEU A 60 12.26 -0.93 16.96
CA LEU A 60 11.08 -1.16 16.13
C LEU A 60 10.20 -2.32 16.63
N LEU A 61 10.74 -3.27 17.41
CA LEU A 61 9.96 -4.36 18.04
C LEU A 61 9.09 -3.87 19.19
N LEU A 62 9.29 -2.65 19.67
CA LEU A 62 8.38 -2.02 20.64
C LEU A 62 6.99 -1.80 20.06
N TYR A 63 6.84 -1.62 18.74
CA TYR A 63 5.53 -1.48 18.10
C TYR A 63 4.62 -2.71 18.29
N PRO A 64 5.01 -3.95 17.89
CA PRO A 64 4.19 -5.13 18.15
C PRO A 64 4.03 -5.40 19.65
N LEU A 65 5.05 -5.12 20.46
CA LEU A 65 4.97 -5.26 21.92
C LEU A 65 3.90 -4.34 22.52
N ARG A 66 3.87 -3.07 22.09
CA ARG A 66 2.87 -2.07 22.50
C ARG A 66 1.44 -2.49 22.18
N LYS A 67 1.22 -3.26 21.12
CA LYS A 67 -0.11 -3.81 20.80
C LYS A 67 -0.53 -4.92 21.75
N ARG A 68 0.41 -5.74 22.22
CA ARG A 68 0.13 -6.97 23.00
C ARG A 68 0.15 -6.74 24.51
N VAL A 69 0.99 -5.84 24.99
CA VAL A 69 1.20 -5.60 26.43
C VAL A 69 0.39 -4.40 26.91
N ARG A 70 -0.53 -4.63 27.85
CA ARG A 70 -1.48 -3.63 28.38
C ARG A 70 -0.80 -2.35 28.89
N ILE A 71 0.38 -2.47 29.50
CA ILE A 71 1.12 -1.34 30.08
C ILE A 71 1.56 -0.34 29.00
N PHE A 72 2.02 -0.85 27.86
CA PHE A 72 2.53 -0.02 26.77
C PHE A 72 1.43 0.61 25.90
N GLN A 73 0.19 0.10 25.97
CA GLN A 73 -0.94 0.60 25.16
C GLN A 73 -1.27 2.08 25.39
N LYS A 74 -0.94 2.61 26.58
CA LYS A 74 -1.17 4.02 26.95
C LYS A 74 -0.12 4.99 26.41
N ILE A 75 1.01 4.48 25.91
CA ILE A 75 2.11 5.33 25.44
C ILE A 75 1.87 5.69 23.98
N GLY A 76 1.66 6.98 23.72
CA GLY A 76 1.57 7.57 22.38
C GLY A 76 0.40 7.07 21.51
N VAL A 77 0.18 7.77 20.40
CA VAL A 77 -0.86 7.42 19.43
C VAL A 77 -0.40 6.32 18.48
N LEU A 78 -1.28 5.35 18.21
CA LEU A 78 -0.96 4.16 17.41
C LEU A 78 -0.44 4.48 15.99
N PRO A 79 -0.99 5.47 15.24
CA PRO A 79 -0.46 5.80 13.92
C PRO A 79 1.00 6.27 13.94
N SER A 80 1.43 7.00 14.97
CA SER A 80 2.81 7.45 15.10
C SER A 80 3.77 6.29 15.36
N TRP A 81 3.39 5.34 16.21
CA TRP A 81 4.18 4.12 16.42
C TRP A 81 4.34 3.30 15.14
N PHE A 82 3.26 3.17 14.35
CA PHE A 82 3.33 2.48 13.08
C PHE A 82 4.25 3.21 12.08
N LYS A 83 4.17 4.54 12.02
CA LYS A 83 5.09 5.35 11.18
C LYS A 83 6.55 5.13 11.59
N TRP A 84 6.87 5.22 12.88
CA TRP A 84 8.24 5.01 13.37
C TRP A 84 8.75 3.59 13.16
N HIS A 85 7.90 2.58 13.36
CA HIS A 85 8.23 1.19 13.04
C HIS A 85 8.65 1.02 11.58
N MET A 86 7.91 1.64 10.64
CA MET A 86 8.23 1.60 9.21
C MET A 86 9.53 2.35 8.87
N VAL A 87 9.76 3.52 9.48
CA VAL A 87 10.99 4.30 9.27
C VAL A 87 12.22 3.54 9.78
N LEU A 88 12.16 3.03 11.02
CA LEU A 88 13.24 2.24 11.61
C LEU A 88 13.46 0.91 10.87
N GLY A 89 12.38 0.30 10.38
CA GLY A 89 12.45 -0.90 9.53
C GLY A 89 13.11 -0.69 8.17
N ILE A 90 13.40 0.55 7.77
CA ILE A 90 14.15 0.89 6.55
C ILE A 90 15.54 1.44 6.89
N LEU A 91 15.63 2.34 7.88
CA LEU A 91 16.89 2.94 8.30
C LEU A 91 17.81 1.94 9.02
N GLY A 92 17.27 1.04 9.84
CA GLY A 92 18.04 -0.03 10.48
C GLY A 92 18.77 -0.89 9.43
N PRO A 93 18.06 -1.48 8.46
CA PRO A 93 18.69 -2.20 7.36
C PRO A 93 19.70 -1.38 6.56
N LEU A 94 19.41 -0.11 6.26
CA LEU A 94 20.36 0.78 5.60
C LEU A 94 21.67 0.91 6.38
N THR A 95 21.59 1.17 7.68
CA THR A 95 22.78 1.28 8.55
C THR A 95 23.55 -0.04 8.64
N ILE A 96 22.86 -1.18 8.65
CA ILE A 96 23.48 -2.52 8.70
C ILE A 96 24.16 -2.88 7.37
N ILE A 97 23.59 -2.48 6.22
CA ILE A 97 24.27 -2.59 4.91
C ILE A 97 25.60 -1.83 4.92
N PHE A 98 25.61 -0.62 5.48
CA PHE A 98 26.82 0.20 5.54
C PHE A 98 27.82 -0.35 6.55
N HIS A 99 27.33 -0.85 7.69
CA HIS A 99 28.14 -1.57 8.67
C HIS A 99 28.90 -2.73 8.03
N SER A 100 28.28 -3.51 7.13
CA SER A 100 28.96 -4.61 6.46
C SER A 100 29.82 -4.19 5.27
N THR A 101 29.84 -2.90 4.89
CA THR A 101 30.48 -2.42 3.65
C THR A 101 30.07 -3.23 2.42
N TYR A 102 28.82 -3.71 2.39
CA TYR A 102 28.28 -4.59 1.34
C TYR A 102 28.94 -5.98 1.23
N HIS A 103 29.79 -6.36 2.19
CA HIS A 103 30.43 -7.67 2.23
C HIS A 103 29.59 -8.65 3.03
N VAL A 104 28.78 -9.41 2.33
CA VAL A 104 27.93 -10.46 2.89
C VAL A 104 28.03 -11.68 2.00
N TYR A 105 28.09 -12.87 2.59
CA TYR A 105 28.17 -14.11 1.83
C TYR A 105 26.90 -14.27 0.96
N ILE A 106 27.08 -14.22 -0.36
CA ILE A 106 26.03 -14.48 -1.35
C ILE A 106 26.59 -15.53 -2.32
N PRO A 107 26.00 -16.73 -2.40
CA PRO A 107 26.46 -17.77 -3.32
C PRO A 107 26.63 -17.21 -4.74
N TYR A 108 27.76 -17.50 -5.38
CA TYR A 108 28.11 -17.12 -6.75
C TYR A 108 28.34 -15.62 -7.03
N VAL A 109 28.06 -14.72 -6.08
CA VAL A 109 28.24 -13.25 -6.26
C VAL A 109 29.30 -12.69 -5.31
N HIS A 110 29.20 -13.03 -4.02
CA HIS A 110 30.18 -12.68 -2.97
C HIS A 110 30.46 -13.93 -2.14
N PRO A 111 31.38 -14.80 -2.57
CA PRO A 111 31.70 -16.03 -1.83
C PRO A 111 32.47 -15.75 -0.52
N THR A 112 32.88 -14.50 -0.29
CA THR A 112 33.57 -14.05 0.91
C THR A 112 32.57 -13.55 1.96
N GLY A 113 32.75 -13.97 3.21
CA GLY A 113 31.93 -13.54 4.34
C GLY A 113 31.37 -14.70 5.17
N SER A 114 30.79 -14.38 6.32
CA SER A 114 30.19 -15.36 7.22
C SER A 114 28.79 -15.77 6.73
N PRO A 115 28.49 -17.08 6.59
CA PRO A 115 27.13 -17.55 6.29
C PRO A 115 26.09 -17.08 7.31
N ASN A 116 26.50 -16.94 8.58
CA ASN A 116 25.65 -16.43 9.65
C ASN A 116 25.20 -14.98 9.38
N ALA A 117 26.15 -14.11 9.07
CA ALA A 117 25.87 -12.72 8.71
C ALA A 117 24.95 -12.63 7.49
N ALA A 118 25.11 -13.53 6.51
CA ALA A 118 24.24 -13.60 5.35
C ALA A 118 22.80 -13.97 5.67
N VAL A 119 22.57 -14.97 6.53
CA VAL A 119 21.22 -15.32 6.94
C VAL A 119 20.55 -14.16 7.68
N ALA A 120 21.27 -13.52 8.62
CA ALA A 120 20.76 -12.35 9.34
C ALA A 120 20.41 -11.20 8.39
N MET A 121 21.29 -10.91 7.44
CA MET A 121 21.11 -9.88 6.42
C MET A 121 19.88 -10.15 5.54
N LEU A 122 19.76 -11.37 5.01
CA LEU A 122 18.66 -11.76 4.13
C LEU A 122 17.33 -11.71 4.87
N CYS A 123 17.26 -12.24 6.09
CA CYS A 123 16.05 -12.18 6.90
C CYS A 123 15.64 -10.73 7.16
N MET A 124 16.59 -9.86 7.54
CA MET A 124 16.35 -8.44 7.74
C MET A 124 15.81 -7.74 6.48
N LEU A 125 16.43 -7.96 5.32
CA LEU A 125 15.99 -7.36 4.06
C LEU A 125 14.62 -7.88 3.62
N LEU A 126 14.34 -9.18 3.79
CA LEU A 126 13.04 -9.77 3.50
C LEU A 126 11.94 -9.21 4.42
N VAL A 127 12.22 -9.04 5.72
CA VAL A 127 11.30 -8.40 6.66
C VAL A 127 11.05 -6.94 6.28
N SER A 128 12.10 -6.16 6.02
CA SER A 128 12.00 -4.74 5.64
C SER A 128 11.22 -4.55 4.33
N GLY A 129 11.57 -5.34 3.31
CA GLY A 129 10.90 -5.34 2.02
C GLY A 129 9.43 -5.74 2.14
N SER A 130 9.15 -6.87 2.78
CA SER A 130 7.77 -7.32 2.99
C SER A 130 6.97 -6.32 3.84
N GLY A 131 7.57 -5.68 4.85
CA GLY A 131 6.94 -4.63 5.65
C GLY A 131 6.54 -3.41 4.81
N THR A 132 7.42 -3.00 3.89
CA THR A 132 7.16 -1.93 2.92
C THR A 132 5.95 -2.25 2.03
N PHE A 133 5.84 -3.49 1.54
CA PHE A 133 4.65 -3.96 0.82
C PHE A 133 3.40 -4.01 1.74
N GLY A 134 3.56 -4.39 3.01
CA GLY A 134 2.50 -4.40 4.02
C GLY A 134 1.77 -3.06 4.17
N ARG A 135 2.50 -1.94 4.08
CA ARG A 135 1.92 -0.57 4.12
C ARG A 135 0.94 -0.31 2.96
N LEU A 136 1.20 -0.88 1.78
CA LEU A 136 0.30 -0.74 0.63
C LEU A 136 -1.05 -1.41 0.92
N PHE A 137 -1.04 -2.60 1.53
CA PHE A 137 -2.27 -3.27 1.96
C PHE A 137 -2.97 -2.50 3.09
N TYR A 138 -2.22 -2.06 4.11
CA TYR A 138 -2.75 -1.33 5.25
C TYR A 138 -3.47 -0.03 4.85
N THR A 139 -2.87 0.76 3.95
CA THR A 139 -3.47 2.01 3.46
C THR A 139 -4.73 1.77 2.62
N LYS A 140 -4.81 0.66 1.89
CA LYS A 140 -6.02 0.29 1.15
C LYS A 140 -7.14 -0.14 2.10
N ILE A 141 -6.86 -1.05 3.04
CA ILE A 141 -7.88 -1.66 3.90
C ILE A 141 -8.40 -0.68 4.95
N HIS A 142 -7.51 -0.11 5.77
CA HIS A 142 -7.93 0.68 6.93
C HIS A 142 -8.31 2.13 6.58
N HIS A 143 -7.68 2.74 5.57
CA HIS A 143 -7.88 4.17 5.27
C HIS A 143 -8.86 4.43 4.11
N GLY A 144 -9.35 3.40 3.43
CA GLY A 144 -10.19 3.55 2.25
C GLY A 144 -11.36 2.58 2.19
N LEU A 145 -11.13 1.29 2.44
CA LEU A 145 -12.11 0.27 2.09
C LEU A 145 -13.20 0.05 3.16
N TYR A 146 -12.90 0.12 4.46
CA TYR A 146 -13.92 0.04 5.51
C TYR A 146 -14.93 1.20 5.43
N GLY A 147 -14.42 2.43 5.28
CA GLY A 147 -15.27 3.61 5.06
C GLY A 147 -16.07 3.52 3.76
N ARG A 148 -15.48 3.01 2.67
CA ARG A 148 -16.19 2.82 1.41
C ARG A 148 -17.20 1.68 1.43
N GLN A 149 -17.00 0.62 2.21
CA GLN A 149 -18.03 -0.40 2.44
C GLN A 149 -19.22 0.19 3.20
N ALA A 150 -18.96 1.02 4.21
CA ALA A 150 -20.02 1.76 4.90
C ALA A 150 -20.74 2.71 3.92
N THR A 151 -20.00 3.52 3.16
CA THR A 151 -20.57 4.38 2.10
C THR A 151 -21.29 3.58 1.02
N LEU A 152 -20.87 2.35 0.72
CA LEU A 152 -21.56 1.50 -0.25
C LEU A 152 -22.81 0.87 0.31
N LYS A 153 -22.84 0.55 1.60
CA LYS A 153 -24.06 0.16 2.29
C LYS A 153 -25.02 1.33 2.42
N GLU A 154 -24.50 2.54 2.66
CA GLU A 154 -25.29 3.78 2.66
C GLU A 154 -25.82 4.09 1.26
N LEU A 155 -24.97 4.08 0.23
CA LEU A 155 -25.40 4.21 -1.17
C LEU A 155 -26.36 3.09 -1.57
N GLN A 156 -26.16 1.87 -1.08
CA GLN A 156 -27.07 0.75 -1.33
C GLN A 156 -28.42 0.97 -0.65
N ALA A 157 -28.43 1.43 0.60
CA ALA A 157 -29.64 1.79 1.32
C ALA A 157 -30.33 2.98 0.65
N GLU A 158 -29.58 3.95 0.15
CA GLU A 158 -30.08 5.10 -0.61
C GLU A 158 -30.64 4.67 -1.97
N MET A 159 -30.05 3.69 -2.65
CA MET A 159 -30.57 3.11 -3.89
C MET A 159 -31.80 2.20 -3.69
N GLU A 160 -31.87 1.49 -2.56
CA GLU A 160 -32.99 0.60 -2.21
C GLU A 160 -34.18 1.38 -1.62
N GLN A 161 -33.92 2.42 -0.82
CA GLN A 161 -34.96 3.27 -0.20
C GLN A 161 -35.38 4.44 -1.08
N THR A 162 -34.50 4.93 -1.96
CA THR A 162 -34.76 6.11 -2.76
C THR A 162 -34.70 5.70 -4.23
N GLY A 163 -35.84 5.72 -4.91
CA GLY A 163 -35.89 5.69 -6.37
C GLY A 163 -35.18 6.89 -7.05
N ASP A 164 -34.31 7.61 -6.35
CA ASP A 164 -33.66 8.85 -6.77
C ASP A 164 -32.53 8.63 -7.77
N VAL A 165 -31.77 7.53 -7.69
CA VAL A 165 -30.77 7.23 -8.75
C VAL A 165 -31.48 6.77 -10.03
N LYS A 166 -32.56 6.00 -9.87
CA LYS A 166 -33.51 5.66 -10.95
C LYS A 166 -34.11 6.93 -11.57
N SER A 167 -34.39 7.94 -10.75
CA SER A 167 -34.91 9.24 -11.17
C SER A 167 -33.82 10.10 -11.84
N MET A 168 -32.59 10.13 -11.29
CA MET A 168 -31.45 10.91 -11.78
C MET A 168 -30.99 10.48 -13.17
N PHE A 169 -31.04 9.18 -13.49
CA PHE A 169 -30.68 8.67 -14.82
C PHE A 169 -31.89 8.17 -15.61
N SER A 170 -33.11 8.54 -15.20
CA SER A 170 -34.35 8.16 -15.91
C SER A 170 -34.34 8.56 -17.40
N PHE A 171 -33.66 9.67 -17.73
CA PHE A 171 -33.48 10.13 -19.10
C PHE A 171 -32.39 9.37 -19.88
N ALA A 172 -31.58 8.55 -19.22
CA ALA A 172 -30.45 7.79 -19.79
C ALA A 172 -30.49 6.31 -19.35
N PRO A 173 -31.48 5.52 -19.81
CA PRO A 173 -31.70 4.13 -19.36
C PRO A 173 -30.53 3.19 -19.65
N GLY A 174 -29.73 3.46 -20.69
CA GLY A 174 -28.51 2.70 -21.00
C GLY A 174 -27.44 2.82 -19.93
N VAL A 175 -27.25 4.04 -19.41
CA VAL A 175 -26.28 4.33 -18.33
C VAL A 175 -26.72 3.67 -17.03
N GLU A 176 -28.01 3.79 -16.68
CA GLU A 176 -28.57 3.15 -15.49
C GLU A 176 -28.39 1.63 -15.53
N LYS A 177 -28.75 0.99 -16.65
CA LYS A 177 -28.63 -0.46 -16.83
C LYS A 177 -27.18 -0.92 -16.72
N ALA A 178 -26.23 -0.21 -17.33
CA ALA A 178 -24.81 -0.56 -17.27
C ALA A 178 -24.24 -0.43 -15.84
N LEU A 179 -24.65 0.57 -15.08
CA LEU A 179 -24.27 0.72 -13.67
C LEU A 179 -24.82 -0.42 -12.81
N GLU A 180 -26.06 -0.83 -13.05
CA GLU A 180 -26.70 -1.91 -12.32
C GLU A 180 -26.11 -3.29 -12.68
N GLU A 181 -25.86 -3.56 -13.97
CA GLU A 181 -25.19 -4.79 -14.40
C GLU A 181 -23.79 -4.92 -13.79
N PHE A 182 -23.03 -3.81 -13.76
CA PHE A 182 -21.71 -3.79 -13.12
C PHE A 182 -21.83 -4.04 -11.61
N ARG A 183 -22.84 -3.48 -10.95
CA ARG A 183 -23.13 -3.70 -9.52
C ARG A 183 -23.43 -5.17 -9.24
N VAL A 184 -24.39 -5.76 -9.94
CA VAL A 184 -24.82 -7.16 -9.74
C VAL A 184 -23.65 -8.11 -9.95
N ARG A 185 -22.92 -7.95 -11.07
CA ARG A 185 -21.75 -8.77 -11.39
C ARG A 185 -20.67 -8.65 -10.32
N SER A 186 -20.38 -7.41 -9.89
CA SER A 186 -19.39 -7.13 -8.84
C SER A 186 -19.80 -7.69 -7.47
N GLY A 187 -21.09 -7.67 -7.14
CA GLY A 187 -21.65 -8.22 -5.90
C GLY A 187 -21.60 -9.75 -5.85
N GLN A 188 -21.77 -10.43 -6.98
CA GLN A 188 -21.63 -11.90 -7.06
C GLN A 188 -20.20 -12.35 -6.74
N TYR A 189 -19.18 -11.59 -7.15
CA TYR A 189 -17.78 -11.91 -6.83
C TYR A 189 -17.44 -11.79 -5.34
N SER A 190 -18.19 -11.02 -4.56
CA SER A 190 -18.01 -10.91 -3.11
C SER A 190 -18.41 -12.17 -2.35
N LYS A 191 -19.25 -13.04 -2.94
CA LYS A 191 -19.85 -14.20 -2.25
C LYS A 191 -19.12 -15.53 -2.53
N VAL A 192 -18.32 -15.61 -3.58
CA VAL A 192 -17.67 -16.87 -3.98
C VAL A 192 -16.31 -17.00 -3.30
N SER A 193 -16.13 -18.06 -2.50
CA SER A 193 -14.92 -18.29 -1.70
C SER A 193 -13.64 -18.46 -2.55
N SER A 194 -13.76 -18.92 -3.79
CA SER A 194 -12.64 -19.10 -4.72
C SER A 194 -12.51 -17.90 -5.68
N TYR A 195 -12.05 -16.77 -5.13
CA TYR A 195 -11.78 -15.56 -5.90
C TYR A 195 -10.50 -15.71 -6.72
N ASN A 196 -10.63 -15.81 -8.05
CA ASN A 196 -9.49 -15.92 -8.96
C ASN A 196 -8.87 -14.53 -9.20
N PHE A 197 -7.54 -14.41 -9.16
CA PHE A 197 -6.81 -13.15 -9.43
C PHE A 197 -7.20 -12.50 -10.79
N ILE A 198 -7.66 -13.30 -11.75
CA ILE A 198 -8.21 -12.84 -13.03
C ILE A 198 -9.48 -12.00 -12.83
N GLN A 199 -10.35 -12.39 -11.89
CA GLN A 199 -11.58 -11.64 -11.57
C GLN A 199 -11.25 -10.29 -10.92
N PHE A 200 -10.19 -10.21 -10.09
CA PHE A 200 -9.68 -8.95 -9.54
C PHE A 200 -9.34 -7.94 -10.64
N ILE A 201 -8.56 -8.40 -11.63
CA ILE A 201 -8.11 -7.58 -12.76
C ILE A 201 -9.31 -7.20 -13.62
N ASN A 202 -10.18 -8.16 -13.95
CA ASN A 202 -11.34 -7.92 -14.80
C ASN A 202 -12.30 -6.87 -14.21
N VAL A 203 -12.59 -6.92 -12.90
CA VAL A 203 -13.42 -5.91 -12.23
C VAL A 203 -12.74 -4.52 -12.30
N GLY A 204 -11.42 -4.47 -12.13
CA GLY A 204 -10.65 -3.23 -12.29
C GLY A 204 -10.71 -2.66 -13.70
N LEU A 205 -10.52 -3.50 -14.73
CA LEU A 205 -10.56 -3.12 -16.13
C LEU A 205 -11.97 -2.72 -16.58
N GLN A 206 -13.00 -3.45 -16.15
CA GLN A 206 -14.40 -3.12 -16.44
C GLN A 206 -14.78 -1.77 -15.81
N ALA A 207 -14.44 -1.53 -14.54
CA ALA A 207 -14.67 -0.25 -13.90
C ALA A 207 -13.97 0.90 -14.65
N PHE A 208 -12.73 0.67 -15.11
CA PHE A 208 -11.99 1.67 -15.87
C PHE A 208 -12.63 1.94 -17.24
N SER A 209 -13.02 0.90 -17.96
CA SER A 209 -13.70 1.01 -19.25
C SER A 209 -15.01 1.79 -19.11
N LEU A 210 -15.87 1.38 -18.16
CA LEU A 210 -17.15 2.04 -17.87
C LEU A 210 -16.97 3.50 -17.41
N SER A 211 -15.91 3.80 -16.66
CA SER A 211 -15.62 5.17 -16.23
C SER A 211 -15.25 6.12 -17.38
N ARG A 212 -14.91 5.56 -18.55
CA ARG A 212 -14.62 6.29 -19.78
C ARG A 212 -15.78 6.24 -20.79
N SER A 213 -16.53 5.15 -20.86
CA SER A 213 -17.64 5.00 -21.82
C SER A 213 -18.92 5.67 -21.35
N LEU A 214 -19.34 5.45 -20.09
CA LEU A 214 -20.63 5.94 -19.59
C LEU A 214 -20.77 7.46 -19.61
N PRO A 215 -19.73 8.26 -19.27
CA PRO A 215 -19.83 9.71 -19.45
C PRO A 215 -20.02 10.15 -20.91
N LYS A 216 -19.43 9.43 -21.88
CA LYS A 216 -19.62 9.75 -23.29
C LYS A 216 -21.05 9.46 -23.75
N GLU A 217 -21.59 8.33 -23.31
CA GLU A 217 -22.98 7.95 -23.58
C GLU A 217 -23.96 8.94 -22.94
N LEU A 218 -23.73 9.32 -21.67
CA LEU A 218 -24.52 10.34 -21.00
C LEU A 218 -24.50 11.67 -21.75
N TYR A 219 -23.32 12.12 -22.19
CA TYR A 219 -23.20 13.36 -22.96
C TYR A 219 -23.97 13.30 -24.29
N ALA A 220 -23.92 12.17 -25.00
CA ALA A 220 -24.65 11.97 -26.25
C ALA A 220 -26.17 12.05 -26.04
N VAL A 221 -26.69 11.43 -24.97
CA VAL A 221 -28.12 11.51 -24.61
C VAL A 221 -28.52 12.94 -24.27
N MET A 222 -27.73 13.64 -23.45
CA MET A 222 -27.99 15.05 -23.10
C MET A 222 -27.98 15.96 -24.33
N GLN A 223 -27.05 15.74 -25.26
CA GLN A 223 -26.96 16.52 -26.50
C GLN A 223 -28.15 16.26 -27.44
N ALA A 224 -28.60 15.01 -27.57
CA ALA A 224 -29.79 14.67 -28.34
C ALA A 224 -31.04 15.36 -27.78
N GLN A 225 -31.17 15.41 -26.45
CA GLN A 225 -32.27 16.10 -25.77
C GLN A 225 -32.19 17.63 -25.92
N ALA A 226 -30.99 18.21 -25.89
CA ALA A 226 -30.78 19.63 -26.15
C ALA A 226 -31.16 20.03 -27.60
N GLY A 227 -30.85 19.16 -28.57
CA GLY A 227 -31.22 19.35 -29.98
C GLY A 227 -32.73 19.29 -30.19
N GLN A 228 -33.42 18.30 -29.59
CA GLN A 228 -34.88 18.19 -29.69
C GLN A 228 -35.62 19.38 -29.06
N ASN A 229 -35.09 19.93 -27.97
CA ASN A 229 -35.72 21.03 -27.23
C ASN A 229 -35.20 22.42 -27.63
N ASN A 230 -34.38 22.53 -28.68
CA ASN A 230 -33.78 23.78 -29.17
C ASN A 230 -33.19 24.67 -28.05
N PHE A 231 -32.31 24.09 -27.24
CA PHE A 231 -31.70 24.80 -26.11
C PHE A 231 -30.95 26.06 -26.57
N LYS A 232 -31.13 27.16 -25.83
CA LYS A 232 -30.37 28.41 -26.00
C LYS A 232 -29.00 28.32 -25.30
N ASP A 233 -28.10 29.26 -25.61
CA ASP A 233 -26.73 29.30 -25.07
C ASP A 233 -26.64 29.17 -23.53
N ALA A 234 -27.54 29.85 -22.80
CA ALA A 234 -27.60 29.75 -21.34
C ALA A 234 -28.03 28.36 -20.84
N GLN A 235 -28.90 27.66 -21.58
CA GLN A 235 -29.34 26.31 -21.25
C GLN A 235 -28.26 25.27 -21.59
N LEU A 236 -27.51 25.48 -22.67
CA LEU A 236 -26.34 24.66 -23.02
C LEU A 236 -25.24 24.76 -21.96
N ALA A 237 -24.94 25.97 -21.47
CA ALA A 237 -23.97 26.17 -20.39
C ALA A 237 -24.40 25.46 -19.08
N ASN A 238 -25.70 25.50 -18.74
CA ASN A 238 -26.22 24.76 -17.59
C ASN A 238 -26.16 23.24 -17.78
N MET A 239 -26.46 22.75 -18.98
CA MET A 239 -26.34 21.34 -19.35
C MET A 239 -24.90 20.85 -19.16
N GLU A 240 -23.91 21.62 -19.59
CA GLU A 240 -22.50 21.25 -19.44
C GLU A 240 -22.08 21.15 -17.97
N ARG A 241 -22.50 22.09 -17.11
CA ARG A 241 -22.27 22.02 -15.66
C ARG A 241 -22.89 20.76 -15.05
N LEU A 242 -24.13 20.46 -15.43
CA LEU A 242 -24.86 19.29 -14.97
C LEU A 242 -24.18 17.98 -15.42
N TYR A 243 -23.68 17.94 -16.66
CA TYR A 243 -22.88 16.82 -17.16
C TYR A 243 -21.62 16.58 -16.33
N LEU A 244 -20.89 17.65 -15.95
CA LEU A 244 -19.69 17.52 -15.14
C LEU A 244 -19.99 16.91 -13.76
N ASP A 245 -21.10 17.30 -13.13
CA ASP A 245 -21.57 16.75 -11.85
C ASP A 245 -21.94 15.26 -11.99
N TYR A 246 -22.76 14.90 -12.98
CA TYR A 246 -23.12 13.51 -13.23
C TYR A 246 -21.92 12.63 -13.57
N ARG A 247 -20.97 13.15 -14.35
CA ARG A 247 -19.71 12.46 -14.65
C ARG A 247 -18.91 12.15 -13.39
N GLU A 248 -18.84 13.08 -12.44
CA GLU A 248 -18.16 12.84 -11.16
C GLU A 248 -18.90 11.78 -10.34
N LYS A 249 -20.24 11.85 -10.28
CA LYS A 249 -21.09 10.86 -9.60
C LYS A 249 -20.93 9.45 -10.18
N ILE A 250 -20.99 9.28 -11.50
CA ILE A 250 -20.77 7.98 -12.18
C ILE A 250 -19.40 7.41 -11.83
N ARG A 251 -18.35 8.24 -11.91
CA ARG A 251 -16.98 7.79 -11.58
C ARG A 251 -16.83 7.43 -10.11
N ALA A 252 -17.43 8.20 -9.21
CA ALA A 252 -17.42 7.92 -7.79
C ALA A 252 -18.14 6.60 -7.48
N TYR A 253 -19.31 6.37 -8.08
CA TYR A 253 -20.10 5.15 -7.94
C TYR A 253 -19.35 3.91 -8.44
N LEU A 254 -18.85 3.92 -9.68
CA LEU A 254 -18.07 2.81 -10.25
C LEU A 254 -16.83 2.48 -9.40
N LYS A 255 -16.14 3.52 -8.92
CA LYS A 255 -14.99 3.35 -8.03
C LYS A 255 -15.39 2.73 -6.70
N ALA A 256 -16.51 3.14 -6.13
CA ALA A 256 -17.02 2.58 -4.89
C ALA A 256 -17.37 1.10 -5.08
N VAL A 257 -18.18 0.75 -6.09
CA VAL A 257 -18.56 -0.65 -6.37
C VAL A 257 -17.34 -1.55 -6.59
N ARG A 258 -16.36 -1.10 -7.38
CA ARG A 258 -15.08 -1.80 -7.57
C ARG A 258 -14.35 -2.02 -6.24
N ASP A 259 -14.23 -0.96 -5.45
CA ASP A 259 -13.51 -1.00 -4.17
C ASP A 259 -14.20 -1.97 -3.18
N ALA A 260 -15.54 -2.04 -3.11
CA ALA A 260 -16.23 -3.07 -2.32
C ALA A 260 -15.94 -4.49 -2.84
N ALA A 261 -16.05 -4.71 -4.14
CA ALA A 261 -15.87 -6.03 -4.72
C ALA A 261 -14.44 -6.57 -4.50
N GLN A 262 -13.45 -5.68 -4.44
CA GLN A 262 -12.06 -6.01 -4.20
C GLN A 262 -11.68 -6.05 -2.70
N PHE A 263 -12.58 -5.68 -1.80
CA PHE A 263 -12.27 -5.56 -0.37
C PHE A 263 -11.80 -6.88 0.25
N HIS A 264 -12.57 -7.96 0.06
CA HIS A 264 -12.22 -9.27 0.60
C HIS A 264 -10.91 -9.80 0.03
N THR A 265 -10.56 -9.43 -1.20
CA THR A 265 -9.25 -9.76 -1.79
C THR A 265 -8.12 -9.06 -1.05
N TYR A 266 -8.26 -7.76 -0.78
CA TYR A 266 -7.27 -7.02 -0.01
C TYR A 266 -7.16 -7.55 1.42
N GLU A 267 -8.28 -7.88 2.07
CA GLU A 267 -8.31 -8.49 3.40
C GLU A 267 -7.55 -9.83 3.44
N ARG A 268 -7.76 -10.70 2.45
CA ARG A 268 -7.02 -11.96 2.31
C ARG A 268 -5.53 -11.74 2.07
N LEU A 269 -5.16 -10.84 1.17
CA LEU A 269 -3.77 -10.49 0.91
C LEU A 269 -3.07 -9.95 2.17
N PHE A 270 -3.78 -9.16 2.98
CA PHE A 270 -3.26 -8.65 4.24
C PHE A 270 -3.13 -9.74 5.31
N SER A 271 -4.06 -10.69 5.35
CA SER A 271 -3.94 -11.87 6.21
C SER A 271 -2.73 -12.73 5.82
N TRP A 272 -2.58 -13.05 4.53
CA TRP A 272 -1.41 -13.78 4.02
C TRP A 272 -0.11 -13.03 4.26
N TRP A 273 -0.11 -11.72 4.10
CA TRP A 273 1.04 -10.89 4.44
C TRP A 273 1.42 -11.03 5.92
N HIS A 274 0.47 -11.04 6.86
CA HIS A 274 0.78 -11.28 8.27
C HIS A 274 1.37 -12.66 8.50
N VAL A 275 0.77 -13.69 7.90
CA VAL A 275 1.24 -15.08 7.99
C VAL A 275 2.66 -15.22 7.46
N PHE A 276 3.03 -14.48 6.44
CA PHE A 276 4.39 -14.48 5.87
C PHE A 276 5.37 -13.61 6.66
N HIS A 277 4.97 -12.39 7.03
CA HIS A 277 5.84 -11.39 7.64
C HIS A 277 6.24 -11.75 9.08
N ILE A 278 5.31 -12.29 9.89
CA ILE A 278 5.57 -12.60 11.30
C ILE A 278 6.67 -13.68 11.47
N PRO A 279 6.64 -14.83 10.77
CA PRO A 279 7.73 -15.81 10.82
C PRO A 279 9.08 -15.23 10.42
N LEU A 280 9.12 -14.38 9.38
CA LEU A 280 10.35 -13.72 8.97
C LEU A 280 10.93 -12.83 10.07
N VAL A 281 10.08 -12.12 10.83
CA VAL A 281 10.52 -11.33 11.98
C VAL A 281 11.19 -12.21 13.02
N TYR A 282 10.61 -13.37 13.35
CA TYR A 282 11.25 -14.30 14.30
C TYR A 282 12.60 -14.80 13.78
N MET A 283 12.67 -15.24 12.51
CA MET A 283 13.94 -15.69 11.93
C MET A 283 15.00 -14.58 11.94
N MET A 284 14.63 -13.34 11.61
CA MET A 284 15.51 -12.19 11.67
C MET A 284 16.03 -11.95 13.09
N VAL A 285 15.17 -12.00 14.10
CA VAL A 285 15.57 -11.80 15.50
C VAL A 285 16.54 -12.88 15.96
N PHE A 286 16.24 -14.16 15.71
CA PHE A 286 17.11 -15.26 16.12
C PHE A 286 18.47 -15.24 15.40
N SER A 287 18.45 -15.00 14.08
CA SER A 287 19.69 -14.90 13.30
C SER A 287 20.52 -13.68 13.68
N ALA A 288 19.90 -12.54 14.00
CA ALA A 288 20.61 -11.36 14.49
C ALA A 288 21.29 -11.61 15.86
N PHE A 289 20.59 -12.25 16.81
CA PHE A 289 21.19 -12.63 18.09
C PHE A 289 22.36 -13.59 17.91
N TYR A 290 22.19 -14.61 17.05
CA TYR A 290 23.25 -15.56 16.76
C TYR A 290 24.44 -14.90 16.03
N HIS A 291 24.19 -13.93 15.15
CA HIS A 291 25.23 -13.13 14.52
C HIS A 291 26.08 -12.36 15.52
N VAL A 292 25.45 -11.61 16.42
CA VAL A 292 26.16 -10.84 17.45
C VAL A 292 26.92 -11.77 18.39
N TYR A 293 26.31 -12.87 18.83
CA TYR A 293 26.96 -13.86 19.68
C TYR A 293 28.18 -14.47 19.01
N ALA A 294 28.05 -14.96 17.77
CA ALA A 294 29.14 -15.62 17.06
C ALA A 294 30.35 -14.71 16.81
N VAL A 295 30.13 -13.41 16.61
CA VAL A 295 31.20 -12.42 16.39
C VAL A 295 31.94 -12.04 17.68
N HIS A 296 31.33 -12.22 18.85
CA HIS A 296 31.96 -11.89 20.15
C HIS A 296 32.46 -13.12 20.91
N ALA A 297 31.98 -14.32 20.58
CA ALA A 297 32.37 -15.58 21.21
C ALA A 297 33.61 -16.23 20.57
N TYR A 298 33.94 -15.86 19.34
CA TYR A 298 35.07 -16.35 18.54
C TYR A 298 35.92 -15.18 18.06
#